data_AF-A0A6N3CW32-F1
#
_entry.id   AF-A0A6N3CW32-F1
#
_cell.length_a   1.000
_cell.length_b   1.000
_cell.length_c   1.000
_cell.angle_alpha   90.00
_cell.angle_beta   90.00
_cell.angle_gamma   90.00
#
_symmetry.space_group_name_H-M   'P 1'
#
loop_
_entity.id
_entity.type
_entity.pdbx_description
1 polymer ?
#
loop_
_entity_poly.entity_id
_entity_poly.type
_entity_poly.pdbx_seq_one_letter_code
_entity_poly.pdbx_strand_id
1 'polypeptide(L)'
;MNVSPECDCWNHNDAAIIPDLGIAASFDPVALDKACADMVINAPIIGGNKLAEAHPHEHLEGEDKFHLIHPDTNWQAGLHYAEEIGLGSQAYELITV
;
A
#
# COMPACT_ATOMS: atom_id res chain seq x y z
N MET A 1 -6.69 7.96 6.33
CA MET A 1 -5.26 8.31 6.15
C MET A 1 -4.95 8.04 4.69
N ASN A 2 -4.24 8.93 4.01
CA ASN A 2 -4.04 8.81 2.56
C ASN A 2 -2.79 7.98 2.26
N VAL A 3 -2.77 7.31 1.11
CA VAL A 3 -1.54 6.72 0.57
C VAL A 3 -0.89 7.78 -0.29
N SER A 4 0.19 8.37 0.22
CA SER A 4 0.95 9.40 -0.47
C SER A 4 2.13 8.78 -1.24
N PRO A 5 2.58 9.39 -2.34
CA PRO A 5 3.69 8.86 -3.13
C PRO A 5 5.05 8.97 -2.45
N GLU A 6 5.25 9.94 -1.54
CA GLU A 6 6.49 10.10 -0.79
C GLU A 6 6.34 9.76 0.69
N CYS A 7 7.47 9.50 1.34
CA CYS A 7 7.54 9.36 2.80
C CYS A 7 7.07 10.65 3.48
N ASP A 8 6.25 10.54 4.53
CA ASP A 8 5.82 11.68 5.36
C ASP A 8 7.00 12.40 6.08
N CYS A 9 8.17 11.78 6.08
CA CYS A 9 9.42 12.41 6.50
C CYS A 9 9.91 13.53 5.56
N TRP A 10 9.38 13.59 4.32
CA TRP A 10 9.67 14.67 3.38
C TRP A 10 8.81 15.90 3.69
N ASN A 11 9.38 17.09 3.59
CA ASN A 11 8.67 18.36 3.85
C ASN A 11 7.64 18.77 2.79
N HIS A 12 7.41 17.93 1.79
CA HIS A 12 6.52 18.13 0.66
C HIS A 12 6.10 16.75 0.16
N ASN A 13 4.82 16.61 -0.17
CA ASN A 13 4.27 15.39 -0.73
C ASN A 13 3.26 15.78 -1.80
N ASP A 14 3.12 14.92 -2.80
CA ASP A 14 2.18 15.10 -3.89
C ASP A 14 0.79 14.56 -3.48
N ALA A 15 -0.21 14.67 -4.36
CA ALA A 15 -1.55 14.16 -4.09
C ALA A 15 -1.55 12.65 -3.86
N ALA A 16 -2.57 12.16 -3.14
CA ALA A 16 -2.74 10.75 -2.84
C ALA A 16 -2.78 9.90 -4.13
N ILE A 17 -2.23 8.69 -4.08
CA ILE A 17 -2.12 7.82 -5.27
C ILE A 17 -3.36 6.96 -5.52
N ILE A 18 -4.14 6.68 -4.49
CA ILE A 18 -5.36 5.85 -4.52
C ILE A 18 -6.48 6.53 -3.69
N PRO A 19 -7.76 6.16 -3.85
CA PRO A 19 -8.83 6.69 -3.00
C PRO A 19 -8.71 6.19 -1.55
N ASP A 20 -9.43 6.83 -0.63
CA ASP A 20 -9.59 6.32 0.74
C ASP A 20 -10.31 4.96 0.72
N LEU A 21 -9.71 3.94 1.34
CA LEU A 21 -10.21 2.57 1.39
C LEU A 21 -10.87 2.22 2.74
N GLY A 22 -11.01 3.20 3.64
CA GLY A 22 -11.61 3.03 4.96
C GLY A 22 -10.60 2.61 6.03
N ILE A 23 -11.08 1.82 7.00
CA ILE A 23 -10.31 1.40 8.18
C ILE A 23 -10.32 -0.12 8.25
N ALA A 24 -9.13 -0.73 8.30
CA ALA A 24 -8.93 -2.13 8.61
C ALA A 24 -8.53 -2.30 10.09
N ALA A 25 -8.90 -3.43 10.69
CA ALA A 25 -8.54 -3.77 12.06
C ALA A 25 -8.28 -5.27 12.19
N SER A 26 -7.27 -5.64 12.97
CA SER A 26 -6.93 -7.02 13.31
C SER A 26 -6.14 -7.06 14.62
N PHE A 27 -6.14 -8.21 15.28
CA PHE A 27 -5.25 -8.50 16.41
C PHE A 27 -3.89 -9.06 15.97
N ASP A 28 -3.77 -9.48 14.71
CA ASP A 28 -2.51 -9.88 14.09
C ASP A 28 -1.95 -8.69 13.29
N PRO A 29 -0.83 -8.08 13.72
CA PRO A 29 -0.28 -6.89 13.07
C PRO A 29 0.32 -7.19 11.68
N VAL A 30 0.83 -8.40 11.45
CA VAL A 30 1.42 -8.79 10.16
C VAL A 30 0.30 -9.01 9.13
N ALA A 31 -0.76 -9.70 9.55
CA ALA A 31 -1.95 -9.91 8.72
C ALA A 31 -2.62 -8.57 8.36
N LEU A 32 -2.69 -7.63 9.32
CA LEU A 32 -3.26 -6.31 9.10
C LEU A 32 -2.49 -5.52 8.04
N ASP A 33 -1.17 -5.45 8.19
CA ASP A 33 -0.32 -4.66 7.30
C ASP A 33 -0.26 -5.27 5.89
N LYS A 34 -0.21 -6.61 5.79
CA LYS A 34 -0.34 -7.33 4.51
C LYS A 34 -1.68 -7.03 3.83
N ALA A 35 -2.80 -7.11 4.56
CA ALA A 35 -4.12 -6.83 4.00
C ALA A 35 -4.24 -5.37 3.52
N CYS A 36 -3.71 -4.41 4.26
CA CYS A 36 -3.66 -3.00 3.85
C CYS A 36 -2.88 -2.83 2.54
N ALA A 37 -1.69 -3.42 2.44
CA ALA A 37 -0.89 -3.36 1.21
C ALA A 37 -1.63 -3.96 0.01
N ASP A 38 -2.27 -5.12 0.19
CA ASP A 38 -3.05 -5.77 -0.87
C ASP A 38 -4.27 -4.94 -1.29
N MET A 39 -4.94 -4.28 -0.35
CA MET A 39 -6.03 -3.35 -0.66
C MET A 39 -5.53 -2.17 -1.53
N VAL A 40 -4.35 -1.63 -1.24
CA VAL A 40 -3.74 -0.55 -2.06
C VAL A 40 -3.35 -1.06 -3.46
N ILE A 41 -2.76 -2.24 -3.54
CA ILE A 41 -2.39 -2.88 -4.82
C ILE A 41 -3.64 -3.13 -5.68
N ASN A 42 -4.76 -3.52 -5.09
CA ASN A 42 -5.99 -3.78 -5.84
C ASN A 42 -6.83 -2.52 -6.10
N ALA A 43 -6.58 -1.41 -5.43
CA ALA A 43 -7.30 -0.15 -5.68
C ALA A 43 -6.84 0.52 -7.00
N PRO A 44 -7.74 1.20 -7.73
CA PRO A 44 -7.34 2.02 -8.87
C PRO A 44 -6.59 3.27 -8.41
N ILE A 45 -5.64 3.74 -9.23
CA ILE A 45 -5.04 5.05 -9.01
C ILE A 45 -6.03 6.18 -9.25
N ILE A 46 -5.85 7.29 -8.52
CA ILE A 46 -6.53 8.57 -8.79
C ILE A 46 -5.61 9.51 -9.57
N GLY A 47 -6.19 10.46 -10.30
CA GLY A 47 -5.44 11.43 -11.08
C GLY A 47 -4.85 12.57 -10.25
N GLY A 48 -3.93 13.33 -10.86
CA GLY A 48 -3.33 14.53 -10.26
C GLY A 48 -2.16 14.26 -9.32
N ASN A 49 -1.50 13.11 -9.47
CA ASN A 49 -0.24 12.77 -8.82
C ASN A 49 0.77 12.22 -9.85
N LYS A 50 2.04 12.18 -9.45
CA LYS A 50 3.17 11.76 -10.29
C LYS A 50 3.01 10.36 -10.90
N LEU A 51 2.34 9.44 -10.21
CA LEU A 51 2.16 8.07 -10.72
C LEU A 51 1.15 8.06 -11.87
N ALA A 52 0.04 8.78 -11.71
CA ALA A 52 -0.96 8.95 -12.77
C ALA A 52 -0.42 9.73 -13.99
N GLU A 53 0.50 10.68 -13.77
CA GLU A 53 1.19 11.37 -14.87
C GLU A 53 2.14 10.45 -15.65
N ALA A 54 2.82 9.54 -14.96
CA ALA A 54 3.71 8.56 -15.58
C ALA A 54 2.95 7.44 -16.33
N HIS A 55 1.73 7.14 -15.91
CA HIS A 55 0.87 6.08 -16.47
C HIS A 55 -0.47 6.63 -16.97
N PRO A 56 -0.47 7.46 -18.03
CA PRO A 56 -1.68 8.10 -18.52
C PRO A 56 -2.69 7.07 -19.06
N HIS A 57 -3.94 7.18 -18.62
CA HIS A 57 -5.06 6.29 -19.01
C HIS A 57 -4.97 4.84 -18.48
N GLU A 58 -4.11 4.59 -17.49
CA GLU A 58 -4.02 3.30 -16.81
C GLU A 58 -4.61 3.39 -15.39
N HIS A 59 -5.27 2.32 -14.93
CA HIS A 59 -5.82 2.25 -13.56
C HIS A 59 -4.87 1.60 -12.56
N LEU A 60 -3.89 0.81 -13.03
CA LEU A 60 -2.89 0.08 -12.22
C LEU A 60 -3.51 -0.78 -11.10
N GLU A 61 -4.72 -1.30 -11.29
CA GLU A 61 -5.33 -2.29 -10.39
C GLU A 61 -4.57 -3.62 -10.48
N GLY A 62 -4.16 -4.16 -9.34
CA GLY A 62 -3.35 -5.38 -9.25
C GLY A 62 -1.85 -5.16 -9.39
N GLU A 63 -1.41 -3.94 -9.73
CA GLU A 63 0.01 -3.59 -9.84
C GLU A 63 0.57 -3.08 -8.51
N ASP A 64 1.83 -3.42 -8.20
CA ASP A 64 2.52 -2.96 -6.99
C ASP A 64 2.94 -1.48 -7.13
N LYS A 65 2.00 -0.60 -6.78
CA LYS A 65 2.18 0.86 -6.81
C LYS A 65 3.34 1.33 -5.93
N PHE A 66 3.65 0.63 -4.83
CA PHE A 66 4.78 0.99 -3.98
C PHE A 66 6.10 0.81 -4.73
N HIS A 67 6.24 -0.33 -5.42
CA HIS A 67 7.42 -0.62 -6.23
C HIS A 67 7.50 0.24 -7.49
N LEU A 68 6.37 0.54 -8.15
CA LEU A 68 6.35 1.44 -9.31
C LEU A 68 6.83 2.86 -8.96
N ILE A 69 6.51 3.33 -7.75
CA ILE A 69 6.93 4.66 -7.30
C ILE A 69 8.38 4.67 -6.80
N HIS A 70 8.79 3.65 -6.06
CA HIS A 70 10.10 3.55 -5.43
C HIS A 70 10.74 2.18 -5.74
N PRO A 71 11.25 1.97 -6.97
CA PRO A 71 11.73 0.67 -7.45
C PRO A 71 12.95 0.15 -6.69
N ASP A 72 13.73 1.06 -6.08
CA ASP A 72 14.91 0.71 -5.29
C ASP A 72 14.57 0.30 -3.84
N THR A 73 13.28 0.22 -3.49
CA THR A 73 12.79 -0.17 -2.16
C THR A 73 12.07 -1.51 -2.18
N ASN A 74 12.06 -2.20 -1.03
CA ASN A 74 11.36 -3.47 -0.86
C ASN A 74 10.56 -3.46 0.45
N TRP A 75 9.28 -3.08 0.35
CA TRP A 75 8.36 -3.03 1.49
C TRP A 75 8.07 -4.42 2.06
N GLN A 76 8.09 -5.47 1.22
CA GLN A 76 7.80 -6.86 1.63
C GLN A 76 8.84 -7.41 2.61
N ALA A 77 10.07 -6.88 2.60
CA ALA A 77 11.13 -7.28 3.53
C ALA A 77 10.71 -7.12 5.00
N GLY A 78 9.93 -6.07 5.32
CA GLY A 78 9.41 -5.85 6.68
C GLY A 78 8.42 -6.93 7.11
N LEU A 79 7.48 -7.29 6.24
CA LEU A 79 6.49 -8.34 6.49
C LEU A 79 7.13 -9.72 6.64
N HIS A 80 8.05 -10.07 5.74
CA HIS A 80 8.77 -11.35 5.78
C HIS A 80 9.50 -11.51 7.12
N TYR A 81 10.28 -10.49 7.51
CA TYR A 81 11.03 -10.54 8.76
C TYR A 81 10.11 -10.56 9.99
N ALA A 82 9.01 -9.81 9.98
CA ALA A 82 8.04 -9.79 11.08
C ALA A 82 7.40 -11.18 11.31
N GLU A 83 7.06 -11.89 10.24
CA GLU A 83 6.59 -13.27 10.31
C GLU A 83 7.69 -14.22 10.78
N GLU A 84 8.92 -14.09 10.27
CA GLU A 84 10.08 -14.92 10.68
C GLU A 84 10.37 -14.84 12.18
N ILE A 85 10.24 -13.66 12.80
CA ILE A 85 10.45 -13.47 14.24
C ILE A 85 9.19 -13.78 15.08
N GLY A 86 8.08 -14.17 14.44
CA GLY A 86 6.86 -14.61 15.11
C GLY A 86 5.95 -13.48 15.63
N LEU A 87 5.97 -12.29 15.00
CA LEU A 87 5.05 -11.20 15.37
C LEU A 87 3.60 -11.44 14.90
N GLY A 88 3.39 -12.34 13.94
CA GLY A 88 2.10 -12.62 13.33
C GLY A 88 2.28 -13.46 12.06
N SER A 89 1.22 -13.59 11.26
CA SER A 89 1.28 -14.23 9.96
C SER A 89 0.82 -13.31 8.84
N GLN A 90 1.39 -13.48 7.65
CA GLN A 90 0.92 -12.81 6.44
C GLN A 90 -0.41 -13.40 5.93
N ALA A 91 -0.83 -14.58 6.41
CA ALA A 91 -2.11 -15.17 6.05
C ALA A 91 -3.26 -14.43 6.75
N TYR A 92 -4.28 -14.05 5.98
CA TYR A 92 -5.44 -13.34 6.50
C TYR A 92 -6.73 -13.73 5.75
N GLU A 93 -7.87 -13.47 6.39
CA GLU A 93 -9.20 -13.50 5.77
C GLU A 93 -9.81 -12.10 5.89
N LEU A 94 -10.27 -11.55 4.77
CA LEU A 94 -10.92 -10.24 4.77
C LEU A 94 -12.42 -10.40 5.05
N ILE A 95 -12.89 -9.82 6.15
CA ILE A 95 -14.30 -9.82 6.53
C ILE A 95 -14.84 -8.39 6.43
N THR A 96 -15.87 -8.19 5.60
CA THR A 96 -16.56 -6.90 5.47
C THR A 96 -17.76 -6.85 6.43
N VAL A 97 -17.92 -5.71 7.11
CA VAL A 97 -18.98 -5.45 8.11
C VAL A 97 -19.90 -4.33 7.63
#